data_AF-A0A1G5JZ22-F1
#
_entry.id   AF-A0A1G5JZ22-F1
#
_cell.length_a   1.000
_cell.length_b   1.000
_cell.length_c   1.000
_cell.angle_alpha   90.00
_cell.angle_beta   90.00
_cell.angle_gamma   90.00
#
_symmetry.space_group_name_H-M   'P 1'
#
loop_
_entity.id
_entity.type
_entity.pdbx_description
1 polymer ?
#
loop_
_entity_poly.entity_id
_entity_poly.type
_entity_poly.pdbx_seq_one_letter_code
_entity_poly.pdbx_strand_id
1 'polypeptide(L)'
;MTPKTKIELKIVELSKSLPTITMKYHRQAYADCFDRLAVQSRNTIFCLECGNRWKCLDNNEIKTTTCKQCRKKLIFTDSYNNGLRETDYYQVLTTAGEFQIVRMVCITKWMKKNQKCGYFAHEVMQIFIDENGRTRTLSKNVMGMSQYFDQWIVGSTLTLKQCENSNRFNLKPSFIHPVMQIFPKLKRNGFDGNFHGIAPQLLFREILKDNIAETLLKSQQFDMLYYHIRNTAIKQTDRYWKSLRICNRNSYQINDAKLWVDYVDLLDHFGKDLRNPKYVCPPRFGSGT
;
A
#
# COMPACT_ATOMS: atom_id res chain seq x y z
N MET A 1 1.63 6.47 -24.39
CA MET A 1 0.96 7.47 -25.27
C MET A 1 1.92 8.63 -25.50
N THR A 2 1.87 9.28 -26.66
CA THR A 2 2.56 10.55 -26.89
C THR A 2 1.84 11.67 -26.12
N PRO A 3 2.54 12.48 -25.30
CA PRO A 3 1.93 13.60 -24.59
C PRO A 3 1.41 14.64 -25.59
N LYS A 4 0.17 15.09 -25.42
CA LYS A 4 -0.47 16.06 -26.33
C LYS A 4 -0.82 17.36 -25.62
N THR A 5 -1.22 17.29 -24.35
CA THR A 5 -1.64 18.47 -23.59
C THR A 5 -0.45 19.14 -22.89
N LYS A 6 -0.58 20.45 -22.59
CA LYS A 6 0.43 21.20 -21.82
C LYS A 6 0.76 20.53 -20.48
N ILE A 7 -0.26 19.99 -19.80
CA ILE A 7 -0.11 19.30 -18.52
C ILE A 7 0.70 18.00 -18.71
N GLU A 8 0.41 17.22 -19.73
CA GLU A 8 1.15 15.97 -20.00
C GLU A 8 2.61 16.23 -20.35
N LEU A 9 2.90 17.27 -21.14
CA LEU A 9 4.26 17.68 -21.46
C LEU A 9 5.03 18.09 -20.18
N LYS A 10 4.41 18.92 -19.34
CA LYS A 10 4.96 19.33 -18.04
C LYS A 10 5.23 18.14 -17.13
N ILE A 11 4.32 17.16 -17.08
CA ILE A 11 4.48 15.94 -16.29
C ILE A 11 5.66 15.10 -16.78
N VAL A 12 5.83 14.93 -18.09
CA VAL A 12 6.96 14.18 -18.67
C VAL A 12 8.29 14.89 -18.39
N GLU A 13 8.31 16.22 -18.42
CA GLU A 13 9.49 17.02 -18.08
C GLU A 13 9.84 16.92 -16.59
N LEU A 14 8.84 17.11 -15.71
CA LEU A 14 9.00 16.96 -14.26
C LEU A 14 9.49 15.55 -13.90
N SER A 15 8.91 14.51 -14.51
CA SER A 15 9.34 13.11 -14.30
C SER A 15 10.84 12.92 -14.51
N LYS A 16 11.42 13.58 -15.52
CA LYS A 16 12.85 13.52 -15.85
C LYS A 16 13.72 14.32 -14.88
N SER A 17 13.20 15.41 -14.31
CA SER A 17 13.93 16.26 -13.37
C SER A 17 13.84 15.78 -11.91
N LEU A 18 12.98 14.79 -11.62
CA LEU A 18 12.91 14.19 -10.28
C LEU A 18 14.25 13.56 -9.88
N PRO A 19 14.72 13.77 -8.64
CA PRO A 19 15.95 13.15 -8.15
C PRO A 19 15.92 11.63 -8.28
N THR A 20 17.04 11.02 -8.66
CA THR A 20 17.16 9.56 -8.64
C THR A 20 17.00 9.04 -7.22
N ILE A 21 16.24 7.95 -7.05
CA ILE A 21 16.06 7.34 -5.74
C ILE A 21 17.39 6.71 -5.32
N THR A 22 17.89 7.12 -4.16
CA THR A 22 19.24 6.74 -3.73
C THR A 22 19.28 5.32 -3.18
N MET A 23 20.47 4.71 -3.19
CA MET A 23 20.71 3.41 -2.57
C MET A 23 20.37 3.38 -1.07
N LYS A 24 20.41 4.52 -0.37
CA LYS A 24 20.00 4.63 1.03
C LYS A 24 18.52 4.25 1.20
N TYR A 25 17.65 4.73 0.32
CA TYR A 25 16.22 4.47 0.36
C TYR A 25 15.94 3.00 0.05
N HIS A 26 16.64 2.44 -0.94
CA HIS A 26 16.55 1.01 -1.26
C HIS A 26 16.94 0.12 -0.07
N ARG A 27 18.04 0.45 0.64
CA ARG A 27 18.50 -0.35 1.79
C ARG A 27 17.51 -0.39 2.94
N GLN A 28 16.83 0.72 3.22
CA GLN A 28 15.77 0.77 4.23
C GLN A 28 14.59 -0.12 3.79
N ALA A 29 14.10 0.07 2.57
CA ALA A 29 13.03 -0.77 2.02
C ALA A 29 13.37 -2.27 2.03
N TYR A 30 14.60 -2.66 1.70
CA TYR A 30 15.01 -4.07 1.77
C TYR A 30 14.97 -4.65 3.18
N ALA A 31 15.19 -3.82 4.21
CA ALA A 31 15.18 -4.26 5.59
C ALA A 31 13.76 -4.41 6.15
N ASP A 32 12.83 -3.55 5.71
CA ASP A 32 11.45 -3.53 6.16
C ASP A 32 10.54 -4.47 5.34
N CYS A 33 10.81 -4.65 4.04
CA CYS A 33 9.97 -5.48 3.16
C CYS A 33 10.36 -6.96 3.13
N PHE A 34 11.62 -7.31 3.40
CA PHE A 34 12.08 -8.69 3.25
C PHE A 34 12.56 -9.29 4.57
N ASP A 35 11.95 -10.41 4.92
CA ASP A 35 12.42 -11.25 6.01
C ASP A 35 13.79 -11.82 5.73
N ARG A 36 14.51 -12.13 6.80
CA ARG A 36 15.85 -12.72 6.72
C ARG A 36 15.70 -14.22 6.84
N LEU A 37 16.00 -14.95 5.76
CA LEU A 37 15.58 -16.34 5.65
C LEU A 37 16.71 -17.34 5.85
N ALA A 38 16.33 -18.53 6.32
CA ALA A 38 17.16 -19.72 6.33
C ALA A 38 16.37 -20.92 5.82
N VAL A 39 17.09 -21.90 5.28
CA VAL A 39 16.49 -23.16 4.83
C VAL A 39 17.28 -24.31 5.40
N GLN A 40 16.57 -25.32 5.89
CA GLN A 40 17.17 -26.60 6.27
C GLN A 40 17.12 -27.56 5.08
N SER A 41 18.23 -28.25 4.85
CA SER A 41 18.33 -29.34 3.89
C SER A 41 18.98 -30.51 4.58
N ARG A 42 18.22 -31.57 4.85
CA ARG A 42 18.65 -32.69 5.70
C ARG A 42 19.11 -32.16 7.06
N ASN A 43 20.35 -32.39 7.46
CA ASN A 43 20.92 -31.94 8.74
C ASN A 43 21.79 -30.68 8.58
N THR A 44 21.64 -29.92 7.50
CA THR A 44 22.41 -28.69 7.26
C THR A 44 21.48 -27.51 7.09
N ILE A 45 21.74 -26.44 7.84
CA ILE A 45 21.06 -25.16 7.74
C ILE A 45 21.87 -24.25 6.83
N PHE A 46 21.18 -23.54 5.94
CA PHE A 46 21.75 -22.56 5.04
C PHE A 46 21.16 -21.20 5.33
N CYS A 47 22.01 -20.23 5.63
CA CYS A 47 21.63 -18.82 5.73
C CYS A 47 21.47 -18.24 4.33
N LEU A 48 20.25 -17.82 3.98
CA LEU A 48 19.95 -17.26 2.67
C LEU A 48 20.37 -15.79 2.53
N GLU A 49 20.84 -15.16 3.62
CA GLU A 49 21.37 -13.80 3.61
C GLU A 49 22.84 -13.73 3.16
N CYS A 50 23.71 -14.52 3.81
CA CYS A 50 25.16 -14.46 3.59
C CYS A 50 25.75 -15.70 2.92
N GLY A 51 24.94 -16.75 2.74
CA GLY A 51 25.39 -18.01 2.15
C GLY A 51 26.10 -18.96 3.13
N ASN A 52 26.20 -18.62 4.42
CA ASN A 52 26.81 -19.51 5.41
C ASN A 52 26.02 -20.82 5.56
N ARG A 53 26.70 -21.89 5.96
CA ARG A 53 26.07 -23.17 6.30
C ARG A 53 26.65 -23.77 7.57
N TRP A 54 25.83 -24.49 8.33
CA TRP A 54 26.26 -25.25 9.50
C TRP A 54 25.39 -26.48 9.69
N LYS A 55 25.92 -27.47 10.41
CA LYS A 55 25.13 -28.66 10.78
C LYS A 55 24.11 -28.28 11.85
N CYS A 56 22.88 -28.73 11.69
CA CYS A 56 21.84 -28.68 12.71
C CYS A 56 22.13 -29.80 13.70
N LEU A 57 22.43 -29.47 14.95
CA LEU A 57 22.72 -30.46 15.99
C LEU A 57 21.46 -30.88 16.74
N ASP A 58 20.46 -30.00 16.81
CA ASP A 58 19.14 -30.26 17.40
C ASP A 58 18.05 -29.51 16.60
N ASN A 59 16.88 -30.11 16.42
CA ASN A 59 15.73 -29.49 15.75
C ASN A 59 15.18 -28.28 16.54
N ASN A 60 15.48 -28.15 17.83
CA ASN A 60 15.15 -26.93 18.58
C ASN A 60 15.93 -25.70 18.10
N GLU A 61 17.11 -25.86 17.47
CA GLU A 61 17.88 -24.75 16.90
C GLU A 61 17.07 -23.98 15.84
N ILE A 62 16.17 -24.68 15.14
CA ILE A 62 15.36 -24.18 14.02
C ILE A 62 14.41 -23.05 14.45
N LYS A 63 13.92 -23.05 15.70
CA LYS A 63 12.86 -22.10 16.12
C LYS A 63 13.35 -20.66 16.22
N THR A 64 14.64 -20.43 16.51
CA THR A 64 15.20 -19.08 16.70
C THR A 64 16.70 -19.05 16.40
N THR A 65 17.10 -19.34 15.16
CA THR A 65 18.52 -19.27 14.81
C THR A 65 18.98 -17.86 14.44
N THR A 66 20.12 -17.44 14.99
CA THR A 66 20.90 -16.31 14.50
C THR A 66 22.11 -16.82 13.73
N CYS A 67 22.35 -16.31 12.53
CA CYS A 67 23.51 -16.71 11.75
C CYS A 67 24.82 -16.25 12.42
N LYS A 68 25.73 -17.17 12.72
CA LYS A 68 27.03 -16.83 13.37
C LYS A 68 27.92 -15.92 12.52
N GLN A 69 27.78 -15.95 11.19
CA GLN A 69 28.61 -15.16 10.28
C GLN A 69 28.08 -13.74 10.08
N CYS A 70 26.79 -13.57 9.73
CA CYS A 70 26.22 -12.25 9.47
C CYS A 70 25.46 -11.65 10.67
N ARG A 71 25.35 -12.39 11.77
CA ARG A 71 24.69 -12.00 13.04
C ARG A 71 23.22 -11.58 12.89
N LYS A 72 22.60 -11.95 11.77
CA LYS A 72 21.18 -11.71 11.51
C LYS A 72 20.33 -12.81 12.13
N LYS A 73 19.24 -12.43 12.81
CA LYS A 73 18.14 -13.34 13.18
C LYS A 73 17.46 -13.84 11.91
N LEU A 74 17.21 -15.14 11.84
CA LEU A 74 16.68 -15.82 10.66
C LEU A 74 15.30 -16.44 10.93
N ILE A 75 14.47 -16.47 9.88
CA ILE A 75 13.18 -17.15 9.83
C ILE A 75 13.34 -18.34 8.87
N PHE A 76 12.90 -19.52 9.29
CA PHE A 76 12.96 -20.71 8.44
C PHE A 76 11.85 -20.68 7.40
N THR A 77 12.18 -21.07 6.18
CA THR A 77 11.23 -21.22 5.08
C THR A 77 11.30 -22.62 4.49
N ASP A 78 10.12 -23.20 4.26
CA ASP A 78 9.96 -24.48 3.56
C ASP A 78 9.75 -24.29 2.04
N SER A 79 9.57 -23.04 1.59
CA SER A 79 9.26 -22.71 0.19
C SER A 79 10.48 -22.68 -0.74
N TYR A 80 11.63 -23.16 -0.29
CA TYR A 80 12.86 -23.11 -1.09
C TYR A 80 12.88 -24.19 -2.18
N ASN A 81 12.96 -23.79 -3.45
CA ASN A 81 13.06 -24.71 -4.58
C ASN A 81 14.23 -24.32 -5.51
N ASN A 82 15.44 -24.76 -5.17
CA ASN A 82 16.70 -24.45 -5.88
C ASN A 82 17.04 -22.96 -6.06
N GLY A 83 16.29 -22.10 -5.37
CA GLY A 83 16.41 -20.66 -5.33
C GLY A 83 15.13 -20.11 -4.74
N LEU A 84 15.19 -18.89 -4.23
CA LEU A 84 14.02 -18.15 -3.78
C LEU A 84 14.11 -16.73 -4.31
N ARG A 85 12.98 -16.22 -4.77
CA ARG A 85 12.84 -14.85 -5.27
C ARG A 85 11.61 -14.23 -4.63
N GLU A 86 11.82 -13.13 -3.95
CA GLU A 86 10.75 -12.33 -3.34
C GLU A 86 10.69 -10.99 -4.06
N THR A 87 9.48 -10.53 -4.36
CA THR A 87 9.24 -9.22 -4.97
C THR A 87 8.28 -8.46 -4.07
N ASP A 88 8.57 -7.20 -3.83
CA ASP A 88 7.72 -6.32 -3.05
C ASP A 88 7.80 -4.88 -3.60
N TYR A 89 7.00 -3.98 -3.05
CA TYR A 89 6.90 -2.59 -3.44
C TYR A 89 7.08 -1.68 -2.24
N TYR A 90 7.80 -0.58 -2.49
CA TYR A 90 7.78 0.54 -1.58
C TYR A 90 7.51 1.85 -2.32
N GLN A 91 7.10 2.87 -1.56
CA GLN A 91 6.79 4.18 -2.09
C GLN A 91 7.66 5.28 -1.52
N VAL A 92 7.93 6.28 -2.35
CA VAL A 92 8.53 7.56 -1.98
C VAL A 92 7.54 8.66 -2.34
N LEU A 93 7.25 9.53 -1.38
CA LEU A 93 6.30 10.63 -1.53
C LEU A 93 7.06 11.95 -1.68
N THR A 94 6.90 12.59 -2.84
CA THR A 94 7.58 13.85 -3.18
C THR A 94 6.59 14.87 -3.72
N THR A 95 6.96 16.14 -3.73
CA THR A 95 6.20 17.20 -4.39
C THR A 95 7.07 17.87 -5.44
N ALA A 96 6.52 18.13 -6.64
CA ALA A 96 7.21 18.93 -7.66
C ALA A 96 6.20 19.74 -8.47
N GLY A 97 6.47 21.05 -8.59
CA GLY A 97 5.52 22.00 -9.18
C GLY A 97 4.18 21.98 -8.43
N GLU A 98 3.11 21.75 -9.17
CA GLU A 98 1.73 21.68 -8.66
C GLU A 98 1.22 20.24 -8.46
N PHE A 99 2.13 19.26 -8.38
CA PHE A 99 1.76 17.85 -8.17
C PHE A 99 2.29 17.27 -6.87
N GLN A 100 1.42 16.52 -6.19
CA GLN A 100 1.81 15.48 -5.25
C GLN A 100 2.19 14.26 -6.08
N ILE A 101 3.38 13.70 -5.84
CA ILE A 101 3.92 12.61 -6.64
C ILE A 101 4.13 11.39 -5.75
N VAL A 102 3.49 10.30 -6.12
CA VAL A 102 3.71 8.98 -5.52
C VAL A 102 4.60 8.18 -6.45
N ARG A 103 5.84 7.92 -6.02
CA ARG A 103 6.83 7.15 -6.77
C ARG A 103 6.85 5.73 -6.23
N MET A 104 6.53 4.76 -7.08
CA MET A 104 6.51 3.34 -6.72
C MET A 104 7.74 2.64 -7.27
N VAL A 105 8.42 1.92 -6.38
CA VAL A 105 9.64 1.17 -6.69
C VAL A 105 9.36 -0.31 -6.45
N CYS A 106 9.62 -1.11 -7.48
CA CYS A 106 9.62 -2.56 -7.38
C CYS A 106 11.00 -2.99 -6.86
N ILE A 107 11.00 -3.77 -5.78
CA ILE A 107 12.20 -4.36 -5.20
C ILE A 107 12.13 -5.87 -5.32
N THR A 108 13.27 -6.48 -5.57
CA THR A 108 13.40 -7.93 -5.68
C THR A 108 14.61 -8.39 -4.90
N LYS A 109 14.44 -9.49 -4.16
CA LYS A 109 15.49 -10.20 -3.44
C LYS A 109 15.67 -11.59 -4.03
N TRP A 110 16.90 -11.94 -4.38
CA TRP A 110 17.27 -13.27 -4.88
C TRP A 110 18.14 -13.98 -3.86
N MET A 111 17.78 -15.22 -3.57
CA MET A 111 18.40 -16.03 -2.53
C MET A 111 18.71 -17.41 -3.07
N LYS A 112 19.92 -17.90 -2.78
CA LYS A 112 20.36 -19.25 -3.14
C LYS A 112 21.26 -19.81 -2.04
N LYS A 113 21.19 -21.12 -1.81
CA LYS A 113 22.12 -21.81 -0.90
C LYS A 113 23.57 -21.53 -1.32
N ASN A 114 24.45 -21.36 -0.33
CA ASN A 114 25.88 -21.11 -0.50
C ASN A 114 26.23 -19.81 -1.24
N GLN A 115 25.30 -18.85 -1.36
CA GLN A 115 25.53 -17.58 -2.00
C GLN A 115 24.96 -16.44 -1.15
N LYS A 116 25.62 -15.29 -1.18
CA LYS A 116 25.08 -14.06 -0.59
C LYS A 116 23.85 -13.63 -1.38
N CYS A 117 22.79 -13.21 -0.69
CA CYS A 117 21.61 -12.70 -1.39
C CYS A 117 21.94 -11.47 -2.23
N GLY A 118 21.26 -11.34 -3.36
CA GLY A 118 21.29 -10.13 -4.16
C GLY A 118 19.98 -9.36 -4.03
N TYR A 119 20.07 -8.06 -4.31
CA TYR A 119 18.91 -7.18 -4.35
C TYR A 119 18.88 -6.43 -5.67
N PHE A 120 17.68 -6.05 -6.08
CA PHE A 120 17.44 -5.21 -7.23
C PHE A 120 16.28 -4.29 -6.95
N ALA A 121 16.39 -3.04 -7.38
CA ALA A 121 15.34 -2.05 -7.27
C ALA A 121 15.25 -1.28 -8.57
N HIS A 122 14.02 -0.97 -8.99
CA HIS A 122 13.80 -0.01 -10.06
C HIS A 122 12.46 0.67 -9.90
N GLU A 123 12.42 1.95 -10.25
CA GLU A 123 11.19 2.72 -10.27
C GLU A 123 10.29 2.21 -11.39
N VAL A 124 9.06 1.82 -11.06
CA VAL A 124 8.10 1.22 -12.00
C VAL A 124 6.97 2.15 -12.36
N MET A 125 6.66 3.11 -11.49
CA MET A 125 5.50 3.98 -11.68
C MET A 125 5.67 5.31 -10.91
N GLN A 126 5.15 6.37 -11.50
CA GLN A 126 4.99 7.69 -10.91
C GLN A 126 3.55 8.14 -11.12
N ILE A 127 2.84 8.40 -10.02
CA ILE A 127 1.46 8.90 -10.06
C ILE A 127 1.49 10.37 -9.63
N PHE A 128 1.15 11.25 -10.57
CA PHE A 128 1.02 12.69 -10.36
C PHE A 128 -0.43 12.97 -9.99
N ILE A 129 -0.64 13.62 -8.86
CA ILE A 129 -1.96 13.98 -8.33
C ILE A 129 -2.00 15.50 -8.23
N ASP A 130 -2.95 16.12 -8.94
CA ASP A 130 -3.15 17.58 -8.87
C ASP A 130 -3.94 17.96 -7.61
N GLU A 131 -4.08 19.26 -7.37
CA GLU A 131 -4.84 19.79 -6.23
C GLU A 131 -6.34 19.43 -6.22
N ASN A 132 -6.89 18.95 -7.33
CA ASN A 132 -8.30 18.57 -7.50
C ASN A 132 -8.48 17.04 -7.46
N GLY A 133 -7.41 16.28 -7.17
CA GLY A 133 -7.43 14.83 -7.13
C GLY A 133 -7.50 14.17 -8.51
N ARG A 134 -7.19 14.88 -9.60
CA ARG A 134 -7.02 14.26 -10.93
C ARG A 134 -5.65 13.62 -11.00
N THR A 135 -5.58 12.43 -11.59
CA THR A 135 -4.34 11.65 -11.62
C THR A 135 -3.79 11.52 -13.04
N ARG A 136 -2.47 11.50 -13.16
CA ARG A 136 -1.76 11.18 -14.40
C ARG A 136 -0.59 10.27 -14.05
N THR A 137 -0.48 9.16 -14.76
CA THR A 137 0.45 8.10 -14.39
C THR A 137 1.46 7.86 -15.48
N LEU A 138 2.75 7.93 -15.13
CA LEU A 138 3.80 7.29 -15.91
C LEU A 138 4.10 5.92 -15.30
N SER A 139 4.26 4.91 -16.15
CA SER A 139 4.72 3.61 -15.68
C SER A 139 5.53 2.89 -16.74
N LYS A 140 6.33 1.92 -16.29
CA LYS A 140 7.00 0.97 -17.15
C LYS A 140 5.97 0.14 -17.92
N ASN A 141 6.40 -0.42 -19.03
CA ASN A 141 5.58 -1.41 -19.72
C ASN A 141 5.53 -2.68 -18.87
N VAL A 142 4.46 -3.44 -19.06
CA VAL A 142 4.27 -4.76 -18.45
C VAL A 142 4.19 -5.80 -19.56
N MET A 143 4.49 -7.04 -19.23
CA MET A 143 4.33 -8.17 -20.16
C MET A 143 2.84 -8.35 -20.49
N GLY A 144 2.44 -8.00 -21.70
CA GLY A 144 1.02 -7.95 -22.09
C GLY A 144 0.29 -9.29 -22.08
N MET A 145 1.03 -10.41 -22.23
CA MET A 145 0.48 -11.77 -22.19
C MET A 145 0.58 -12.41 -20.81
N SER A 146 0.95 -11.64 -19.78
CA SER A 146 1.01 -12.15 -18.41
C SER A 146 -0.37 -12.16 -17.76
N GLN A 147 -0.61 -13.16 -16.91
CA GLN A 147 -1.74 -13.13 -15.97
C GLN A 147 -1.49 -12.17 -14.79
N TYR A 148 -0.25 -11.69 -14.62
CA TYR A 148 0.11 -10.71 -13.59
C TYR A 148 0.05 -9.28 -14.16
N PHE A 149 -0.69 -8.40 -13.49
CA PHE A 149 -0.84 -7.01 -13.90
C PHE A 149 0.40 -6.14 -13.62
N ASP A 150 1.35 -6.65 -12.86
CA ASP A 150 2.56 -6.00 -12.36
C ASP A 150 3.87 -6.69 -12.79
N GLN A 151 3.82 -7.50 -13.86
CA GLN A 151 5.04 -8.05 -14.47
C GLN A 151 5.77 -7.00 -15.31
N TRP A 152 6.50 -6.10 -14.64
CA TRP A 152 7.20 -4.97 -15.24
C TRP A 152 8.35 -5.40 -16.17
N ILE A 153 8.42 -4.76 -17.34
CA ILE A 153 9.55 -4.89 -18.27
C ILE A 153 10.67 -3.96 -17.78
N VAL A 154 11.69 -4.54 -17.17
CA VAL A 154 12.78 -3.81 -16.50
C VAL A 154 13.45 -2.79 -17.42
N GLY A 155 13.73 -3.15 -18.68
CA GLY A 155 14.38 -2.28 -19.66
C GLY A 155 13.47 -1.21 -20.27
N SER A 156 12.18 -1.21 -19.98
CA SER A 156 11.27 -0.19 -20.50
C SER A 156 11.36 1.12 -19.72
N THR A 157 11.14 2.24 -20.40
CA THR A 157 11.10 3.58 -19.81
C THR A 157 9.73 3.88 -19.20
N LEU A 158 9.71 4.82 -18.25
CA LEU A 158 8.46 5.37 -17.73
C LEU A 158 7.77 6.16 -18.85
N THR A 159 6.57 5.70 -19.21
CA THR A 159 5.77 6.33 -20.27
C THR A 159 4.39 6.66 -19.76
N LEU A 160 3.84 7.78 -20.23
CA LEU A 160 2.49 8.23 -19.89
C LEU A 160 1.44 7.20 -20.33
N LYS A 161 0.54 6.84 -19.41
CA LYS A 161 -0.56 5.88 -19.63
C LYS A 161 -1.90 6.59 -19.74
N GLN A 162 -2.75 6.08 -20.63
CA GLN A 162 -4.07 6.66 -20.94
C GLN A 162 -5.15 6.28 -19.92
N CYS A 163 -5.12 5.04 -19.44
CA CYS A 163 -6.18 4.50 -18.59
C CYS A 163 -5.75 4.58 -17.13
N GLU A 164 -6.38 5.47 -16.36
CA GLU A 164 -6.18 5.65 -14.91
C GLU A 164 -6.77 4.48 -14.07
N ASN A 165 -7.60 3.62 -14.68
CA ASN A 165 -8.33 2.56 -13.97
C ASN A 165 -7.68 1.17 -14.06
N SER A 166 -6.36 1.10 -14.21
CA SER A 166 -5.66 -0.18 -14.21
C SER A 166 -5.42 -0.67 -12.78
N ASN A 167 -5.73 -1.94 -12.48
CA ASN A 167 -5.49 -2.55 -11.16
C ASN A 167 -4.06 -2.36 -10.63
N ARG A 168 -3.07 -2.30 -11.53
CA ARG A 168 -1.66 -2.05 -11.18
C ARG A 168 -1.42 -0.69 -10.52
N PHE A 169 -2.32 0.29 -10.71
CA PHE A 169 -2.20 1.61 -10.07
C PHE A 169 -2.72 1.60 -8.63
N ASN A 170 -3.44 0.54 -8.25
CA ASN A 170 -3.99 0.33 -6.92
C ASN A 170 -3.09 -0.56 -6.03
N LEU A 171 -1.88 -0.88 -6.51
CA LEU A 171 -0.86 -1.62 -5.79
C LEU A 171 -0.60 -0.97 -4.42
N LYS A 172 -0.70 -1.77 -3.37
CA LYS A 172 -0.40 -1.34 -2.00
C LYS A 172 1.07 -1.68 -1.71
N PRO A 173 1.89 -0.70 -1.30
CA PRO A 173 3.25 -0.98 -0.89
C PRO A 173 3.27 -1.62 0.50
N SER A 174 4.29 -2.42 0.78
CA SER A 174 4.58 -2.89 2.14
C SER A 174 5.32 -1.83 2.95
N PHE A 175 6.04 -0.92 2.29
CA PHE A 175 6.80 0.14 2.95
C PHE A 175 6.57 1.51 2.29
N ILE A 176 6.44 2.55 3.11
CA ILE A 176 6.39 3.94 2.67
C ILE A 176 7.55 4.65 3.35
N HIS A 177 8.41 5.29 2.56
CA HIS A 177 9.59 5.94 3.10
C HIS A 177 9.20 7.09 4.07
N PRO A 178 9.78 7.15 5.28
CA PRO A 178 9.31 8.06 6.34
C PRO A 178 9.55 9.54 6.03
N VAL A 179 10.59 9.85 5.26
CA VAL A 179 10.80 11.22 4.76
C VAL A 179 9.85 11.47 3.61
N MET A 180 8.77 12.19 3.90
CA MET A 180 7.67 12.48 2.98
C MET A 180 7.56 13.99 2.71
N GLN A 181 7.40 14.37 1.44
CA GLN A 181 6.93 15.70 1.08
C GLN A 181 5.46 15.61 0.71
N ILE A 182 4.64 16.37 1.42
CA ILE A 182 3.18 16.31 1.35
C ILE A 182 2.62 17.69 1.08
N PHE A 183 1.63 17.76 0.20
CA PHE A 183 0.90 18.99 -0.07
C PHE A 183 0.25 19.62 1.16
N PRO A 184 0.33 20.96 1.30
CA PRO A 184 -0.40 21.69 2.33
C PRO A 184 -1.91 21.42 2.29
N LYS A 185 -2.49 21.30 1.08
CA LYS A 185 -3.92 21.02 0.89
C LYS A 185 -4.32 19.65 1.44
N LEU A 186 -3.47 18.62 1.30
CA LEU A 186 -3.72 17.31 1.91
C LEU A 186 -3.77 17.39 3.44
N LYS A 187 -2.83 18.14 4.05
CA LYS A 187 -2.83 18.39 5.50
C LYS A 187 -4.08 19.16 5.95
N ARG A 188 -4.49 20.19 5.19
CA ARG A 188 -5.72 20.95 5.44
C ARG A 188 -6.97 20.06 5.39
N ASN A 189 -6.97 19.08 4.48
CA ASN A 189 -8.06 18.12 4.33
C ASN A 189 -7.97 16.96 5.36
N GLY A 190 -7.10 17.05 6.36
CA GLY A 190 -7.10 16.15 7.51
C GLY A 190 -6.06 15.02 7.47
N PHE A 191 -5.13 15.02 6.49
CA PHE A 191 -4.03 14.06 6.51
C PHE A 191 -3.07 14.34 7.67
N ASP A 192 -2.93 13.38 8.57
CA ASP A 192 -2.16 13.46 9.82
C ASP A 192 -0.76 12.82 9.73
N GLY A 193 -0.43 12.22 8.59
CA GLY A 193 0.82 11.47 8.39
C GLY A 193 0.64 9.96 8.35
N ASN A 194 -0.53 9.44 8.74
CA ASN A 194 -0.86 8.03 8.67
C ASN A 194 -1.74 7.71 7.46
N PHE A 195 -1.61 6.50 6.94
CA PHE A 195 -2.35 6.02 5.78
C PHE A 195 -3.47 5.04 6.13
N HIS A 196 -3.55 4.61 7.40
CA HIS A 196 -4.64 3.76 7.92
C HIS A 196 -4.91 2.50 7.07
N GLY A 197 -3.85 1.87 6.56
CA GLY A 197 -3.95 0.67 5.73
C GLY A 197 -4.36 0.92 4.27
N ILE A 198 -4.57 2.17 3.86
CA ILE A 198 -4.90 2.59 2.49
C ILE A 198 -3.61 2.96 1.75
N ALA A 199 -3.54 2.69 0.44
CA ALA A 199 -2.37 3.06 -0.34
C ALA A 199 -2.33 4.60 -0.55
N PRO A 200 -1.17 5.28 -0.42
CA PRO A 200 -1.07 6.73 -0.51
C PRO A 200 -1.73 7.36 -1.74
N GLN A 201 -1.54 6.77 -2.92
CA GLN A 201 -2.12 7.27 -4.16
C GLN A 201 -3.65 7.23 -4.19
N LEU A 202 -4.26 6.28 -3.47
CA LEU A 202 -5.72 6.20 -3.35
C LEU A 202 -6.21 7.20 -2.33
N LEU A 203 -5.57 7.23 -1.15
CA LEU A 203 -5.95 8.12 -0.07
C LEU A 203 -5.88 9.58 -0.51
N PHE A 204 -4.78 10.01 -1.13
CA PHE A 204 -4.62 11.38 -1.59
C PHE A 204 -5.59 11.76 -2.70
N ARG A 205 -5.86 10.84 -3.63
CA ARG A 205 -6.83 11.08 -4.70
C ARG A 205 -8.23 11.33 -4.12
N GLU A 206 -8.68 10.48 -3.22
CA GLU A 206 -10.05 10.57 -2.68
C GLU A 206 -10.20 11.76 -1.73
N ILE A 207 -9.22 12.05 -0.86
CA ILE A 207 -9.28 13.22 0.04
C ILE A 207 -9.32 14.55 -0.73
N LEU A 208 -8.69 14.64 -1.90
CA LEU A 208 -8.69 15.85 -2.71
C LEU A 208 -9.95 16.01 -3.55
N LYS A 209 -10.65 14.91 -3.84
CA LYS A 209 -11.78 14.87 -4.77
C LYS A 209 -13.14 14.79 -4.07
N ASP A 210 -13.24 14.04 -2.97
CA ASP A 210 -14.49 13.72 -2.30
C ASP A 210 -14.54 14.28 -0.87
N ASN A 211 -15.58 15.06 -0.58
CA ASN A 211 -15.83 15.63 0.74
C ASN A 211 -16.25 14.56 1.77
N ILE A 212 -16.78 13.42 1.33
CA ILE A 212 -17.08 12.27 2.19
C ILE A 212 -15.78 11.71 2.74
N ALA A 213 -14.80 11.45 1.88
CA ALA A 213 -13.49 10.93 2.29
C ALA A 213 -12.78 11.88 3.28
N GLU A 214 -12.79 13.19 3.00
CA GLU A 214 -12.29 14.21 3.93
C GLU A 214 -12.99 14.14 5.29
N THR A 215 -14.32 14.04 5.30
CA THR A 215 -15.10 14.01 6.55
C THR A 215 -14.84 12.73 7.34
N LEU A 216 -14.78 11.57 6.67
CA LEU A 216 -14.49 10.27 7.30
C LEU A 216 -13.10 10.28 7.94
N LEU A 217 -12.11 10.84 7.24
CA LEU A 217 -10.75 10.98 7.78
C LEU A 217 -10.73 11.88 9.01
N LYS A 218 -11.34 13.08 8.94
CA LYS A 218 -11.39 14.04 10.05
C LYS A 218 -12.17 13.54 11.26
N SER A 219 -13.18 12.70 11.04
CA SER A 219 -13.96 12.05 12.11
C SER A 219 -13.33 10.76 12.65
N GLN A 220 -12.15 10.38 12.14
CA GLN A 220 -11.41 9.17 12.50
C GLN A 220 -12.17 7.87 12.22
N GLN A 221 -13.15 7.90 11.31
CA GLN A 221 -13.92 6.73 10.86
C GLN A 221 -13.11 5.94 9.81
N PHE A 222 -11.94 5.44 10.20
CA PHE A 222 -10.96 4.88 9.26
C PHE A 222 -11.43 3.63 8.54
N ASP A 223 -12.20 2.76 9.20
CA ASP A 223 -12.70 1.54 8.56
C ASP A 223 -13.77 1.86 7.51
N MET A 224 -14.66 2.81 7.83
CA MET A 224 -15.61 3.36 6.85
C MET A 224 -14.92 4.09 5.69
N LEU A 225 -13.82 4.81 5.96
CA LEU A 225 -13.00 5.40 4.91
C LEU A 225 -12.40 4.32 4.00
N TYR A 226 -11.85 3.26 4.58
CA TYR A 226 -11.33 2.12 3.82
C TYR A 226 -12.42 1.50 2.94
N TYR A 227 -13.60 1.23 3.52
CA TYR A 227 -14.75 0.70 2.81
C TYR A 227 -15.20 1.60 1.65
N HIS A 228 -15.31 2.91 1.89
CA HIS A 228 -15.71 3.88 0.87
C HIS A 228 -14.75 3.90 -0.32
N ILE A 229 -13.44 3.78 -0.08
CA ILE A 229 -12.42 3.84 -1.14
C ILE A 229 -12.26 2.50 -1.87
N ARG A 230 -12.31 1.37 -1.16
CA ARG A 230 -11.95 0.05 -1.73
C ARG A 230 -13.14 -0.84 -2.08
N ASN A 231 -14.27 -0.70 -1.39
CA ASN A 231 -15.39 -1.63 -1.50
C ASN A 231 -16.56 -0.98 -2.23
N THR A 232 -17.22 -0.02 -1.61
CA THR A 232 -18.43 0.60 -2.14
C THR A 232 -18.41 2.08 -1.84
N ALA A 233 -18.34 2.87 -2.92
CA ALA A 233 -18.34 4.32 -2.82
C ALA A 233 -19.69 4.82 -2.29
N ILE A 234 -19.69 5.20 -1.02
CA ILE A 234 -20.82 5.85 -0.34
C ILE A 234 -21.15 7.16 -1.05
N LYS A 235 -22.42 7.39 -1.34
CA LYS A 235 -22.90 8.64 -1.97
C LYS A 235 -23.52 9.57 -0.93
N GLN A 236 -23.53 10.86 -1.22
CA GLN A 236 -24.18 11.87 -0.36
C GLN A 236 -25.69 11.62 -0.16
N THR A 237 -26.35 11.06 -1.18
CA THR A 237 -27.79 10.74 -1.13
C THR A 237 -28.09 9.43 -0.42
N ASP A 238 -27.05 8.63 -0.13
CA ASP A 238 -27.16 7.28 0.39
C ASP A 238 -27.70 7.25 1.83
N ARG A 239 -28.43 6.19 2.17
CA ARG A 239 -28.90 5.92 3.53
C ARG A 239 -27.72 5.74 4.48
N TYR A 240 -26.62 5.16 4.02
CA TYR A 240 -25.41 4.97 4.84
C TYR A 240 -24.82 6.31 5.28
N TRP A 241 -24.76 7.29 4.38
CA TRP A 241 -24.21 8.60 4.73
C TRP A 241 -25.06 9.34 5.76
N LYS A 242 -26.39 9.31 5.60
CA LYS A 242 -27.33 9.91 6.57
C LYS A 242 -27.17 9.27 7.95
N SER A 243 -27.09 7.94 7.98
CA SER A 243 -26.88 7.13 9.19
C SER A 243 -25.53 7.43 9.83
N LEU A 244 -24.45 7.51 9.04
CA LEU A 244 -23.10 7.79 9.51
C LEU A 244 -22.97 9.21 10.09
N ARG A 245 -23.66 10.20 9.52
CA ARG A 245 -23.71 11.56 10.11
C ARG A 245 -24.33 11.55 11.51
N ILE A 246 -25.27 10.64 11.78
CA ILE A 246 -25.84 10.46 13.11
C ILE A 246 -24.82 9.79 14.03
N CYS A 247 -24.11 8.75 13.57
CA CYS A 247 -23.01 8.15 14.33
C CYS A 247 -21.97 9.20 14.76
N ASN A 248 -21.53 10.03 13.82
CA ASN A 248 -20.54 11.08 14.09
C ASN A 248 -21.04 12.12 15.11
N ARG A 249 -22.32 12.51 15.06
CA ARG A 249 -22.92 13.42 16.05
C ARG A 249 -23.00 12.82 17.45
N ASN A 250 -23.12 11.49 17.56
CA ASN A 250 -23.16 10.76 18.83
C ASN A 250 -21.78 10.21 19.22
N SER A 251 -20.70 10.64 18.56
CA SER A 251 -19.33 10.16 18.79
C SER A 251 -19.19 8.64 18.72
N TYR A 252 -20.03 7.97 17.93
CA TYR A 252 -19.98 6.52 17.73
C TYR A 252 -18.96 6.15 16.64
N GLN A 253 -17.95 5.37 17.02
CA GLN A 253 -16.90 4.89 16.11
C GLN A 253 -17.26 3.52 15.53
N ILE A 254 -17.27 3.43 14.20
CA ILE A 254 -17.57 2.19 13.47
C ILE A 254 -16.25 1.44 13.27
N ASN A 255 -16.10 0.33 13.99
CA ASN A 255 -14.88 -0.50 13.92
C ASN A 255 -14.89 -1.50 12.75
N ASP A 256 -16.08 -1.92 12.30
CA ASP A 256 -16.29 -2.80 11.16
C ASP A 256 -17.39 -2.22 10.26
N ALA A 257 -16.95 -1.61 9.17
CA ALA A 257 -17.76 -0.95 8.18
C ALA A 257 -18.67 -1.93 7.45
N LYS A 258 -18.20 -3.14 7.14
CA LYS A 258 -19.00 -4.14 6.43
C LYS A 258 -20.14 -4.62 7.31
N LEU A 259 -19.81 -5.03 8.54
CA LEU A 259 -20.82 -5.46 9.51
C LEU A 259 -21.83 -4.36 9.79
N TRP A 260 -21.37 -3.10 9.91
CA TRP A 260 -22.26 -1.97 10.12
C TRP A 260 -23.15 -1.67 8.92
N VAL A 261 -22.63 -1.77 7.69
CA VAL A 261 -23.43 -1.63 6.47
C VAL A 261 -24.51 -2.72 6.39
N ASP A 262 -24.13 -3.98 6.60
CA ASP A 262 -25.06 -5.11 6.62
C ASP A 262 -26.13 -4.93 7.71
N TYR A 263 -25.74 -4.39 8.86
CA TYR A 263 -26.65 -4.06 9.94
C TYR A 263 -27.62 -2.94 9.58
N VAL A 264 -27.16 -1.87 8.91
CA VAL A 264 -28.03 -0.80 8.42
C VAL A 264 -29.02 -1.33 7.39
N ASP A 265 -28.59 -2.23 6.52
CA ASP A 265 -29.48 -2.89 5.54
C ASP A 265 -30.52 -3.78 6.23
N LEU A 266 -30.13 -4.48 7.29
CA LEU A 266 -31.05 -5.26 8.12
C LEU A 266 -32.11 -4.36 8.78
N LEU A 267 -31.70 -3.21 9.32
CA LEU A 267 -32.61 -2.24 9.91
C LEU A 267 -33.62 -1.70 8.88
N ASP A 268 -33.15 -1.36 7.68
CA ASP A 268 -33.98 -0.89 6.56
C ASP A 268 -34.99 -1.98 6.15
N HIS A 269 -34.53 -3.23 6.03
CA HIS A 269 -35.37 -4.38 5.71
C HIS A 269 -36.53 -4.59 6.71
N PHE A 270 -36.26 -4.41 8.01
CA PHE A 270 -37.28 -4.50 9.06
C PHE A 270 -38.07 -3.19 9.29
N GLY A 271 -37.90 -2.18 8.43
CA GLY A 271 -38.61 -0.90 8.52
C GLY A 271 -38.26 -0.09 9.77
N LYS A 272 -37.05 -0.27 10.33
CA LYS A 272 -36.56 0.51 11.48
C LYS A 272 -36.12 1.90 11.03
N ASP A 273 -36.27 2.86 11.92
CA ASP A 273 -35.91 4.25 11.63
C ASP A 273 -34.38 4.46 11.64
N LEU A 274 -33.79 4.56 10.45
CA LEU A 274 -32.37 4.88 10.25
C LEU A 274 -31.98 6.32 10.66
N ARG A 275 -32.93 7.14 11.09
CA ARG A 275 -32.64 8.47 11.65
C ARG A 275 -32.50 8.46 13.16
N ASN A 276 -32.82 7.34 13.80
CA ASN A 276 -32.78 7.21 15.25
C ASN A 276 -31.41 6.68 15.70
N PRO A 277 -30.67 7.42 16.56
CA PRO A 277 -29.37 6.98 17.05
C PRO A 277 -29.42 5.65 17.81
N LYS A 278 -30.56 5.32 18.44
CA LYS A 278 -30.76 4.06 19.16
C LYS A 278 -30.58 2.84 18.25
N TYR A 279 -30.96 2.96 16.98
CA TYR A 279 -30.82 1.88 16.02
C TYR A 279 -29.46 1.94 15.34
N VAL A 280 -29.05 3.11 14.85
CA VAL A 280 -27.85 3.22 14.01
C VAL A 280 -26.52 3.10 14.80
N CYS A 281 -26.56 3.38 16.11
CA CYS A 281 -25.40 3.30 17.01
C CYS A 281 -25.59 2.13 18.01
N PRO A 282 -25.50 0.86 17.55
CA PRO A 282 -25.66 -0.28 18.44
C PRO A 282 -24.54 -0.30 19.49
N PRO A 283 -24.82 -0.68 20.75
CA PRO A 283 -23.76 -0.96 21.71
C PRO A 283 -22.87 -2.06 21.14
N ARG A 284 -21.54 -1.86 21.24
CA ARG A 284 -20.46 -2.67 20.65
C ARG A 284 -20.90 -4.06 20.16
N PHE A 285 -20.74 -4.31 18.85
CA PHE A 285 -20.68 -5.67 18.32
C PHE A 285 -19.46 -6.38 18.94
N GLY A 286 -19.64 -7.06 20.07
CA GLY A 286 -18.58 -7.77 20.78
C GLY A 286 -18.23 -7.18 22.14
N SER A 287 -19.12 -7.38 23.11
CA SER A 287 -18.73 -7.67 24.51
C SER A 287 -19.89 -8.42 25.18
N GLY A 288 -20.17 -9.63 24.71
CA GLY A 288 -20.87 -10.64 25.49
C GLY A 288 -19.83 -11.59 26.05
N THR A 289 -19.67 -11.56 27.38
CA THR A 289 -19.07 -12.58 28.26
C THR A 289 -17.87 -13.38 27.74
#